data_AF-A0A068TY77-F1
#
_entry.id   AF-A0A068TY77-F1
#
_cell.length_a   1.000
_cell.length_b   1.000
_cell.length_c   1.000
_cell.angle_alpha   90.00
_cell.angle_beta   90.00
_cell.angle_gamma   90.00
#
_symmetry.space_group_name_H-M   'P 1'
#
loop_
_entity.id
_entity.type
_entity.pdbx_description
1 polymer ?
#
loop_
_entity_poly.entity_id
_entity_poly.type
_entity_poly.pdbx_seq_one_letter_code
_entity_poly.pdbx_strand_id
1 'polypeptide(L)'
;MGRCKRVKELIPLVSCAFLLCWGFNDAFAAEPQMGSARVVFQTNYGDIEFGFYPSVAPKTVDHIFKLVRLGCYNTNHFFRVDKGFVAQVADVVGGRSAPLNEEQRVLAQKTIVGEFSDVKHVRGILSMGRYSDPDSAQSSFSVLLGDAPHLDGQYAIFGKLTKGDETLRKLEQLPTKKEGIFVMPTERITILSSYYYDTEMEICEQDRSLLKRRLAASAIEIERQRMKCFP
;
A
#
# COMPACT_ATOMS: atom_id res chain seq x y z
N MET A 1 -45.80 -23.63 67.80
CA MET A 1 -46.71 -22.50 68.12
C MET A 1 -45.98 -21.21 67.77
N GLY A 2 -46.39 -20.29 66.93
CA GLY A 2 -47.56 -20.13 66.07
C GLY A 2 -47.47 -18.76 65.36
N ARG A 3 -48.16 -18.68 64.20
CA ARG A 3 -48.66 -17.49 63.48
C ARG A 3 -47.70 -16.56 62.71
N CYS A 4 -47.81 -16.72 61.40
CA CYS A 4 -47.82 -15.72 60.33
C CYS A 4 -48.64 -14.45 60.65
N LYS A 5 -48.13 -13.26 60.27
CA LYS A 5 -48.93 -12.15 59.72
C LYS A 5 -48.14 -11.39 58.66
N ARG A 6 -48.88 -10.98 57.63
CA ARG A 6 -48.49 -10.42 56.33
C ARG A 6 -48.53 -8.87 56.34
N VAL A 7 -47.64 -8.30 55.52
CA VAL A 7 -47.81 -7.14 54.62
C VAL A 7 -47.84 -5.73 55.25
N LYS A 8 -46.91 -4.87 54.82
CA LYS A 8 -47.18 -3.71 53.95
C LYS A 8 -45.87 -3.11 53.41
N GLU A 9 -45.94 -2.70 52.15
CA GLU A 9 -44.91 -2.19 51.25
C GLU A 9 -44.28 -0.88 51.72
N LEU A 10 -43.02 -0.63 51.33
CA LEU A 10 -42.55 0.66 50.80
C LEU A 10 -41.09 0.52 50.29
N ILE A 11 -40.92 0.52 48.96
CA ILE A 11 -39.69 0.85 48.20
C ILE A 11 -39.81 2.37 47.94
N PRO A 12 -38.78 3.24 48.03
CA PRO A 12 -37.55 3.13 47.23
C PRO A 12 -36.24 3.72 47.80
N LEU A 13 -35.11 3.26 47.26
CA LEU A 13 -34.00 4.04 46.68
C LEU A 13 -32.76 3.13 46.62
N VAL A 14 -32.71 2.29 45.59
CA VAL A 14 -31.49 1.57 45.23
C VAL A 14 -30.57 2.57 44.55
N SER A 15 -29.51 2.94 45.27
CA SER A 15 -28.38 3.70 44.74
C SER A 15 -27.79 2.98 43.54
N CYS A 16 -27.84 3.61 42.36
CA CYS A 16 -27.14 3.21 41.15
C CYS A 16 -25.63 3.21 41.42
N ALA A 17 -25.07 2.05 41.77
CA ALA A 17 -23.64 1.81 41.64
C ALA A 17 -23.34 1.65 40.15
N PHE A 18 -22.97 2.76 39.50
CA PHE A 18 -22.32 2.76 38.19
C PHE A 18 -21.02 1.97 38.31
N LEU A 19 -21.07 0.69 37.93
CA LEU A 19 -19.88 -0.06 37.54
C LEU A 19 -19.37 0.63 36.27
N LEU A 20 -18.31 1.43 36.45
CA LEU A 20 -17.46 1.92 35.37
C LEU A 20 -16.92 0.70 34.63
N CYS A 21 -17.61 0.29 33.57
CA CYS A 21 -16.98 -0.43 32.48
C CYS A 21 -15.84 0.47 32.00
N TRP A 22 -14.62 0.13 32.38
CA TRP A 22 -13.44 0.63 31.71
C TRP A 22 -13.54 0.12 30.27
N GLY A 23 -14.14 0.94 29.41
CA GLY A 23 -14.06 0.76 27.98
C GLY A 23 -12.59 0.78 27.64
N PHE A 24 -12.04 -0.39 27.31
CA PHE A 24 -10.86 -0.49 26.48
C PHE A 24 -11.23 0.24 25.18
N ASN A 25 -10.82 1.50 25.11
CA ASN A 25 -10.88 2.27 23.89
C ASN A 25 -9.68 1.81 23.06
N ASP A 26 -9.77 0.60 22.51
CA ASP A 26 -8.91 0.20 21.41
C ASP A 26 -9.31 1.06 20.23
N ALA A 27 -8.70 2.24 20.17
CA ALA A 27 -8.62 3.03 18.95
C ALA A 27 -7.77 2.22 17.97
N PHE A 28 -8.38 1.21 17.34
CA PHE A 28 -7.89 0.66 16.09
C PHE A 28 -7.85 1.83 15.12
N ALA A 29 -6.68 2.43 14.95
CA ALA A 29 -6.44 3.37 13.86
C ALA A 29 -6.80 2.64 12.58
N ALA A 30 -7.90 3.05 11.94
CA ALA A 30 -8.36 2.44 10.70
C ALA A 30 -7.22 2.54 9.67
N GLU A 31 -6.89 1.43 9.01
CA GLU A 31 -5.91 1.46 7.93
C GLU A 31 -6.35 2.49 6.87
N PRO A 32 -5.44 3.33 6.36
CA PRO A 32 -5.79 4.31 5.35
C PRO A 32 -6.40 3.65 4.12
N GLN A 33 -7.36 4.33 3.50
CA GLN A 33 -7.98 3.83 2.29
C GLN A 33 -6.96 3.75 1.15
N MET A 34 -6.80 2.55 0.60
CA MET A 34 -5.95 2.29 -0.56
C MET A 34 -6.67 2.65 -1.86
N GLY A 35 -5.97 3.33 -2.78
CA GLY A 35 -6.49 3.60 -4.12
C GLY A 35 -6.59 2.35 -5.00
N SER A 36 -7.19 2.47 -6.20
CA SER A 36 -7.36 1.38 -7.18
C SER A 36 -6.08 1.04 -7.96
N ALA A 37 -5.18 2.01 -8.13
CA ALA A 37 -3.95 1.82 -8.88
C ALA A 37 -2.98 0.86 -8.17
N ARG A 38 -2.37 -0.05 -8.95
CA ARG A 38 -1.31 -0.96 -8.53
C ARG A 38 -0.07 -0.74 -9.38
N VAL A 39 1.10 -0.82 -8.76
CA VAL A 39 2.39 -0.80 -9.44
C VAL A 39 3.10 -2.12 -9.16
N VAL A 40 3.66 -2.74 -10.19
CA VAL A 40 4.44 -3.96 -10.08
C VAL A 40 5.87 -3.69 -10.50
N PHE A 41 6.82 -4.09 -9.66
CA PHE A 41 8.24 -4.18 -10.02
C PHE A 41 8.57 -5.65 -10.28
N GLN A 42 9.01 -5.94 -11.50
CA GLN A 42 9.57 -7.24 -11.84
C GLN A 42 11.06 -7.21 -11.51
N THR A 43 11.49 -8.06 -10.58
CA THR A 43 12.91 -8.12 -10.18
C THR A 43 13.53 -9.45 -10.58
N ASN A 44 14.85 -9.53 -10.56
CA ASN A 44 15.57 -10.80 -10.75
C ASN A 44 15.37 -11.82 -9.60
N TYR A 45 14.61 -11.48 -8.55
CA TYR A 45 14.28 -12.38 -7.43
C TYR A 45 12.77 -12.67 -7.28
N GLY A 46 11.94 -12.07 -8.14
CA GLY A 46 10.48 -12.18 -8.11
C GLY A 46 9.78 -10.84 -8.26
N ASP A 47 8.45 -10.89 -8.38
CA ASP A 47 7.63 -9.70 -8.53
C ASP A 47 7.26 -9.12 -7.16
N ILE A 48 7.09 -7.80 -7.12
CA ILE A 48 6.67 -7.04 -5.94
C ILE A 48 5.57 -6.07 -6.37
N GLU A 49 4.41 -6.12 -5.72
CA GLU A 49 3.27 -5.27 -6.04
C GLU A 49 2.97 -4.29 -4.89
N PHE A 50 2.69 -3.05 -5.28
CA PHE A 50 2.40 -1.95 -4.38
C PHE A 50 1.00 -1.38 -4.64
N GLY A 51 0.31 -1.04 -3.56
CA GLY A 51 -0.83 -0.14 -3.54
C GLY A 51 -0.49 1.18 -2.85
N PHE A 52 -1.27 2.21 -3.11
CA PHE A 52 -0.97 3.58 -2.71
C PHE A 52 -2.07 4.18 -1.84
N TYR A 53 -1.72 5.20 -1.06
CA TYR A 53 -2.61 5.95 -0.17
C TYR A 53 -2.76 7.42 -0.64
N PRO A 54 -3.55 7.71 -1.69
CA PRO A 54 -3.70 9.07 -2.20
C PRO A 54 -4.27 10.06 -1.18
N SER A 55 -5.05 9.59 -0.20
CA SER A 55 -5.59 10.42 0.89
C SER A 55 -4.56 10.79 1.95
N VAL A 56 -3.45 10.05 2.04
CA VAL A 56 -2.38 10.26 3.04
C VAL A 56 -1.27 11.13 2.47
N ALA A 57 -0.81 10.83 1.26
CA ALA A 57 0.32 11.52 0.63
C ALA A 57 0.06 11.76 -0.87
N PRO A 58 -0.91 12.63 -1.23
CA PRO A 58 -1.37 12.80 -2.60
C PRO A 58 -0.26 13.24 -3.57
N LYS A 59 0.63 14.17 -3.16
CA LYS A 59 1.70 14.67 -4.03
C LYS A 59 2.80 13.62 -4.23
N THR A 60 3.08 12.85 -3.18
CA THR A 60 4.03 11.73 -3.22
C THR A 60 3.53 10.63 -4.15
N VAL A 61 2.28 10.22 -4.01
CA VAL A 61 1.67 9.20 -4.86
C VAL A 61 1.68 9.64 -6.33
N ASP A 62 1.24 10.87 -6.62
CA ASP A 62 1.25 11.40 -7.99
C ASP A 62 2.67 11.44 -8.60
N HIS A 63 3.67 11.85 -7.81
CA HIS A 63 5.05 11.90 -8.27
C HIS A 63 5.64 10.52 -8.59
N ILE A 64 5.51 9.56 -7.66
CA ILE A 64 5.99 8.18 -7.86
C ILE A 64 5.27 7.53 -9.04
N PHE A 65 3.97 7.72 -9.16
CA PHE A 65 3.19 7.16 -10.27
C PHE A 65 3.64 7.71 -11.62
N LYS A 66 3.93 9.02 -11.73
CA LYS A 66 4.49 9.62 -12.95
C LYS A 66 5.85 9.04 -13.30
N LEU A 67 6.72 8.83 -12.32
CA LEU A 67 8.02 8.17 -12.53
C LEU A 67 7.85 6.74 -13.05
N VAL A 68 6.92 5.96 -12.50
CA VAL A 68 6.62 4.61 -13.01
C VAL A 68 6.07 4.66 -14.44
N ARG A 69 5.14 5.58 -14.73
CA ARG A 69 4.56 5.74 -16.08
C ARG A 69 5.60 6.07 -17.15
N LEU A 70 6.61 6.86 -16.81
CA LEU A 70 7.74 7.16 -17.69
C LEU A 70 8.78 6.05 -17.73
N GLY A 71 8.60 4.95 -16.99
CA GLY A 71 9.55 3.85 -16.89
C GLY A 71 10.84 4.23 -16.16
N CYS A 72 10.81 5.23 -15.27
CA CYS A 72 11.96 5.73 -14.52
C CYS A 72 12.56 4.67 -13.57
N TYR A 73 11.81 3.65 -13.17
CA TYR A 73 12.34 2.57 -12.32
C TYR A 73 12.91 1.38 -13.10
N ASN A 74 12.70 1.30 -14.42
CA ASN A 74 13.29 0.24 -15.24
C ASN A 74 14.82 0.32 -15.19
N THR A 75 15.48 -0.83 -15.03
CA THR A 75 16.94 -0.98 -14.86
C THR A 75 17.53 -0.37 -13.58
N ASN A 76 16.67 0.14 -12.69
CA ASN A 76 17.07 0.57 -11.35
C ASN A 76 17.25 -0.65 -10.42
N HIS A 77 17.51 -0.43 -9.13
CA HIS A 77 17.78 -1.52 -8.20
C HIS A 77 17.44 -1.15 -6.74
N PHE A 78 17.34 -2.19 -5.91
CA PHE A 78 17.39 -2.04 -4.46
C PHE A 78 18.86 -2.01 -4.04
N PHE A 79 19.35 -0.83 -3.63
CA PHE A 79 20.77 -0.65 -3.27
C PHE A 79 21.06 -0.96 -1.81
N ARG A 80 20.03 -0.91 -0.96
CA ARG A 80 20.11 -1.19 0.47
C ARG A 80 19.04 -2.20 0.86
N VAL A 81 19.45 -3.25 1.55
CA VAL A 81 18.55 -4.21 2.19
C VAL A 81 19.07 -4.47 3.60
N ASP A 82 18.35 -3.93 4.57
CA ASP A 82 18.66 -4.03 5.99
C ASP A 82 17.61 -4.91 6.65
N LYS A 83 18.01 -6.15 6.99
CA LYS A 83 17.09 -7.21 7.41
C LYS A 83 16.28 -6.78 8.63
N GLY A 84 14.96 -6.94 8.56
CA GLY A 84 14.04 -6.49 9.61
C GLY A 84 13.84 -4.97 9.69
N PHE A 85 14.43 -4.18 8.79
CA PHE A 85 14.26 -2.74 8.73
C PHE A 85 13.71 -2.26 7.37
N VAL A 86 14.53 -2.18 6.32
CA VAL A 86 14.10 -1.62 5.01
C VAL A 86 14.76 -2.30 3.82
N ALA A 87 14.00 -2.44 2.73
CA ALA A 87 14.54 -2.61 1.39
C ALA A 87 14.34 -1.29 0.63
N GLN A 88 15.44 -0.61 0.28
CA GLN A 88 15.40 0.73 -0.29
C GLN A 88 15.78 0.74 -1.77
N VAL A 89 14.91 1.33 -2.58
CA VAL A 89 15.10 1.58 -4.02
C VAL A 89 16.01 2.78 -4.21
N ALA A 90 16.99 2.67 -5.10
CA ALA A 90 17.92 3.76 -5.39
C ALA A 90 17.20 4.92 -6.10
N ASP A 91 17.74 6.13 -5.93
CA ASP A 91 17.28 7.27 -6.70
C ASP A 91 17.45 7.00 -8.21
N VAL A 92 16.45 7.32 -9.02
CA VAL A 92 16.40 6.99 -10.46
C VAL A 92 17.45 7.73 -11.28
N VAL A 93 17.98 8.87 -10.80
CA VAL A 93 19.05 9.62 -11.50
C VAL A 93 20.37 8.86 -11.42
N GLY A 94 20.70 8.27 -10.27
CA GLY A 94 21.98 7.60 -10.03
C GLY A 94 21.92 6.07 -9.99
N GLY A 95 20.72 5.50 -9.85
CA GLY A 95 20.53 4.08 -9.54
C GLY A 95 20.37 3.18 -10.76
N ARG A 96 20.08 3.73 -11.94
CA ARG A 96 19.80 2.95 -13.15
C ARG A 96 21.07 2.59 -13.91
N SER A 97 21.04 1.46 -14.63
CA SER A 97 22.08 1.15 -15.62
C SER A 97 21.80 1.78 -16.99
N ALA A 98 20.53 1.93 -17.39
CA ALA A 98 20.16 2.62 -18.62
C ALA A 98 19.99 4.14 -18.38
N PRO A 99 20.50 4.99 -19.28
CA PRO A 99 20.41 6.43 -19.13
C PRO A 99 18.96 6.92 -19.18
N LEU A 100 18.69 8.04 -18.51
CA LEU A 100 17.42 8.75 -18.60
C LEU A 100 17.39 9.62 -19.85
N ASN A 101 16.25 9.60 -20.55
CA ASN A 101 15.92 10.63 -21.53
C ASN A 101 15.62 11.97 -20.83
N GLU A 102 15.42 13.02 -21.62
CA GLU A 102 15.26 14.38 -21.06
C GLU A 102 14.01 14.51 -20.18
N GLU A 103 12.86 14.02 -20.63
CA GLU A 103 11.60 14.07 -19.87
C GLU A 103 11.71 13.34 -18.54
N GLN A 104 12.29 12.14 -18.55
CA GLN A 104 12.53 11.35 -17.35
C GLN A 104 13.47 12.07 -16.39
N ARG A 105 14.52 12.72 -16.90
CA ARG A 105 15.53 13.43 -16.08
C ARG A 105 14.92 14.63 -15.38
N VAL A 106 14.14 15.44 -16.09
CA VAL A 106 13.45 16.60 -15.52
C VAL A 106 12.52 16.16 -14.39
N LEU A 107 11.75 15.09 -14.59
CA LEU A 107 10.88 14.57 -13.54
C LEU A 107 11.66 13.97 -12.37
N ALA A 108 12.71 13.19 -12.65
CA ALA A 108 13.54 12.50 -11.65
C ALA A 108 14.26 13.46 -10.68
N GLN A 109 14.65 14.65 -11.15
CA GLN A 109 15.33 15.65 -10.34
C GLN A 109 14.38 16.52 -9.52
N LYS A 110 13.08 16.47 -9.79
CA LYS A 110 12.09 17.28 -9.08
C LYS A 110 11.96 16.79 -7.63
N THR A 111 12.01 17.72 -6.69
CA THR A 111 11.70 17.44 -5.29
C THR A 111 10.20 17.61 -5.01
N ILE A 112 9.72 16.93 -3.97
CA ILE A 112 8.34 17.01 -3.49
C ILE A 112 8.30 17.41 -2.02
N VAL A 113 7.23 18.12 -1.65
CA VAL A 113 6.96 18.52 -0.25
C VAL A 113 6.75 17.29 0.64
N GLY A 114 7.19 17.36 1.89
CA GLY A 114 6.96 16.32 2.88
C GLY A 114 5.48 16.19 3.27
N GLU A 115 4.94 14.98 3.18
CA GLU A 115 3.57 14.63 3.56
C GLU A 115 3.59 13.62 4.73
N PHE A 116 3.60 14.13 5.96
CA PHE A 116 3.70 13.30 7.17
C PHE A 116 2.31 12.98 7.74
N SER A 117 2.15 11.80 8.33
CA SER A 117 0.88 11.32 8.89
C SER A 117 1.09 10.47 10.15
N ASP A 118 -0.02 10.12 10.81
CA ASP A 118 -0.04 9.26 12.00
C ASP A 118 0.04 7.76 11.68
N VAL A 119 0.09 7.40 10.39
CA VAL A 119 0.24 6.02 9.93
C VAL A 119 1.59 5.48 10.42
N LYS A 120 1.60 4.21 10.84
CA LYS A 120 2.77 3.59 11.47
C LYS A 120 3.67 2.89 10.47
N HIS A 121 4.98 3.02 10.63
CA HIS A 121 5.97 2.30 9.83
C HIS A 121 6.07 0.85 10.30
N VAL A 122 5.21 0.00 9.75
CA VAL A 122 5.21 -1.46 9.96
C VAL A 122 5.59 -2.20 8.68
N ARG A 123 5.88 -3.49 8.77
CA ARG A 123 6.24 -4.32 7.60
C ARG A 123 5.26 -4.12 6.43
N GLY A 124 5.83 -3.92 5.25
CA GLY A 124 5.11 -3.72 3.99
C GLY A 124 4.77 -2.26 3.68
N ILE A 125 4.87 -1.34 4.62
CA ILE A 125 4.63 0.09 4.35
C ILE A 125 5.70 0.66 3.40
N LEU A 126 5.29 1.60 2.55
CA LEU A 126 6.18 2.38 1.72
C LEU A 126 6.49 3.73 2.38
N SER A 127 7.77 4.05 2.50
CA SER A 127 8.27 5.28 3.10
C SER A 127 9.22 6.00 2.16
N MET A 128 9.01 7.30 1.91
CA MET A 128 9.89 8.08 1.05
C MET A 128 11.28 8.27 1.66
N GLY A 129 12.32 8.15 0.83
CA GLY A 129 13.66 8.60 1.16
C GLY A 129 13.79 10.11 0.93
N ARG A 130 14.53 10.79 1.82
CA ARG A 130 14.82 12.24 1.73
C ARG A 130 16.17 12.56 2.36
N TYR A 131 16.67 13.75 2.07
CA TYR A 131 17.79 14.36 2.80
C TYR A 131 17.28 15.05 4.08
N SER A 132 18.12 15.87 4.72
CA SER A 132 17.77 16.57 5.96
C SER A 132 16.55 17.48 5.82
N ASP A 133 16.41 18.14 4.67
CA ASP A 133 15.26 18.97 4.34
C ASP A 133 14.00 18.09 4.16
N PRO A 134 12.90 18.35 4.89
CA PRO A 134 11.61 17.66 4.74
C PRO A 134 11.09 17.61 3.30
N ASP A 135 11.38 18.64 2.49
CA ASP A 135 10.86 18.82 1.13
C ASP A 135 11.86 18.41 0.03
N SER A 136 12.83 17.54 0.39
CA SER A 136 13.91 17.08 -0.49
C SER A 136 13.70 15.68 -1.08
N ALA A 137 12.57 15.03 -0.80
CA ALA A 137 12.27 13.73 -1.38
C ALA A 137 12.19 13.84 -2.91
N GLN A 138 12.75 12.85 -3.61
CA GLN A 138 12.75 12.75 -5.08
C GLN A 138 12.16 11.40 -5.46
N SER A 139 13.00 10.40 -5.75
CA SER A 139 12.55 9.12 -6.30
C SER A 139 12.95 7.87 -5.52
N SER A 140 13.86 8.01 -4.54
CA SER A 140 14.22 6.90 -3.64
C SER A 140 13.14 6.69 -2.58
N PHE A 141 12.76 5.44 -2.35
CA PHE A 141 11.84 5.06 -1.29
C PHE A 141 12.16 3.67 -0.76
N SER A 142 11.67 3.37 0.43
CA SER A 142 11.85 2.11 1.14
C SER A 142 10.54 1.35 1.26
N VAL A 143 10.62 0.02 1.16
CA VAL A 143 9.61 -0.90 1.68
C VAL A 143 10.07 -1.37 3.05
N LEU A 144 9.21 -1.24 4.06
CA LEU A 144 9.53 -1.65 5.43
C LEU A 144 9.55 -3.18 5.52
N LEU A 145 10.61 -3.74 6.11
CA LEU A 145 10.79 -5.17 6.35
C LEU A 145 10.44 -5.57 7.80
N GLY A 146 10.30 -4.58 8.69
CA GLY A 146 9.86 -4.74 10.06
C GLY A 146 9.36 -3.41 10.61
N ASP A 147 9.14 -3.34 11.92
CA ASP A 147 8.59 -2.16 12.57
C ASP A 147 9.66 -1.11 12.83
N ALA A 148 9.37 0.15 12.49
CA ALA A 148 10.31 1.25 12.56
C ALA A 148 9.68 2.52 13.14
N PRO A 149 9.22 2.51 14.41
CA PRO A 149 8.53 3.66 15.03
C PRO A 149 9.37 4.93 15.10
N HIS A 150 10.70 4.83 14.98
CA HIS A 150 11.61 5.97 14.92
C HIS A 150 11.48 6.79 13.62
N LEU A 151 10.80 6.26 12.59
CA LEU A 151 10.49 6.97 11.35
C LEU A 151 9.12 7.67 11.37
N ASP A 152 8.25 7.32 12.33
CA ASP A 152 6.89 7.84 12.43
C ASP A 152 6.89 9.37 12.56
N GLY A 153 6.04 10.03 11.77
CA GLY A 153 5.95 11.50 11.71
C GLY A 153 7.17 12.21 11.10
N GLN A 154 8.23 11.49 10.70
CA GLN A 154 9.45 12.06 10.13
C GLN A 154 9.66 11.72 8.65
N TYR A 155 9.01 10.67 8.16
CA TYR A 155 9.07 10.20 6.79
C TYR A 155 7.66 10.00 6.22
N ALA A 156 7.48 10.36 4.96
CA ALA A 156 6.18 10.30 4.29
C ALA A 156 5.82 8.86 3.95
N ILE A 157 4.69 8.39 4.49
CA ILE A 157 4.08 7.12 4.12
C ILE A 157 3.10 7.37 2.98
N PHE A 158 3.24 6.61 1.89
CA PHE A 158 2.45 6.85 0.68
C PHE A 158 1.84 5.58 0.08
N GLY A 159 2.08 4.41 0.67
CA GLY A 159 1.53 3.16 0.17
C GLY A 159 1.92 1.95 1.02
N LYS A 160 1.58 0.77 0.52
CA LYS A 160 1.83 -0.52 1.15
C LYS A 160 2.00 -1.60 0.10
N LEU A 161 2.80 -2.59 0.42
CA LEU A 161 2.93 -3.84 -0.31
C LEU A 161 1.57 -4.57 -0.36
N THR A 162 1.15 -5.00 -1.55
CA THR A 162 -0.07 -5.79 -1.74
C THR A 162 0.24 -7.24 -2.10
N LYS A 163 1.35 -7.52 -2.79
CA LYS A 163 1.84 -8.88 -3.12
C LYS A 163 3.37 -8.91 -3.19
N GLY A 164 3.98 -10.09 -3.03
CA GLY A 164 5.44 -10.26 -3.15
C GLY A 164 6.20 -10.18 -1.81
N ASP A 165 5.54 -10.45 -0.67
CA ASP A 165 6.20 -10.47 0.64
C ASP A 165 7.23 -11.62 0.73
N GLU A 166 6.98 -12.70 0.00
CA GLU A 166 7.92 -13.79 -0.23
C GLU A 166 9.17 -13.33 -1.01
N THR A 167 9.03 -12.41 -1.96
CA THR A 167 10.16 -11.79 -2.65
C THR A 167 10.98 -10.96 -1.66
N LEU A 168 10.33 -10.13 -0.84
CA LEU A 168 11.03 -9.37 0.22
C LEU A 168 11.79 -10.26 1.19
N ARG A 169 11.18 -11.38 1.63
CA ARG A 169 11.85 -12.38 2.48
C ARG A 169 13.09 -12.99 1.82
N LYS A 170 13.08 -13.20 0.49
CA LYS A 170 14.27 -13.65 -0.24
C LYS A 170 15.34 -12.57 -0.24
N LEU A 171 14.98 -11.31 -0.48
CA LEU A 171 15.93 -10.19 -0.46
C LEU A 171 16.65 -10.09 0.90
N GLU A 172 15.92 -10.28 2.00
CA GLU A 172 16.45 -10.29 3.38
C GLU A 172 17.49 -11.38 3.66
N GLN A 173 17.52 -12.45 2.85
CA GLN A 173 18.43 -13.57 3.00
C GLN A 173 19.67 -13.44 2.12
N LEU A 174 19.72 -12.44 1.23
CA LEU A 174 20.85 -12.25 0.34
C LEU A 174 22.11 -11.84 1.13
N PRO A 175 23.31 -12.27 0.70
CA PRO A 175 24.54 -11.78 1.29
C PRO A 175 24.65 -10.27 1.12
N THR A 176 25.11 -9.59 2.17
CA THR A 176 25.25 -8.14 2.21
C THR A 176 26.63 -7.74 2.71
N LYS A 177 27.07 -6.54 2.33
CA LYS A 177 28.24 -5.85 2.86
C LYS A 177 27.83 -4.53 3.48
N LYS A 178 28.55 -4.08 4.51
CA LYS A 178 28.33 -2.76 5.11
C LYS A 178 29.23 -1.72 4.43
N GLU A 179 28.66 -0.59 4.05
CA GLU A 179 29.36 0.56 3.49
C GLU A 179 28.83 1.83 4.17
N GLY A 180 29.59 2.31 5.17
CA GLY A 180 29.10 3.35 6.09
C GLY A 180 27.86 2.86 6.87
N ILE A 181 26.77 3.64 6.79
CA ILE A 181 25.48 3.29 7.42
C ILE A 181 24.62 2.34 6.58
N PHE A 182 25.04 2.02 5.35
CA PHE A 182 24.25 1.24 4.43
C PHE A 182 24.61 -0.25 4.49
N VAL A 183 23.58 -1.09 4.46
CA VAL A 183 23.69 -2.55 4.28
C VAL A 183 23.34 -2.85 2.83
N MET A 184 24.36 -3.08 2.01
CA MET A 184 24.23 -3.23 0.57
C MET A 184 24.28 -4.71 0.15
N PRO A 185 23.36 -5.19 -0.69
CA PRO A 185 23.45 -6.51 -1.31
C PRO A 185 24.79 -6.68 -2.07
N THR A 186 25.40 -7.87 -1.98
CA THR A 186 26.60 -8.18 -2.77
C THR A 186 26.27 -8.37 -4.24
N GLU A 187 25.08 -8.90 -4.53
CA GLU A 187 24.53 -9.04 -5.87
C GLU A 187 23.46 -7.97 -6.12
N ARG A 188 23.42 -7.43 -7.34
CA ARG A 188 22.50 -6.36 -7.69
C ARG A 188 21.07 -6.88 -7.81
N ILE A 189 20.18 -6.40 -6.95
CA ILE A 189 18.73 -6.66 -7.02
C ILE A 189 18.11 -5.70 -8.03
N THR A 190 18.06 -6.12 -9.29
CA THR A 190 17.67 -5.26 -10.41
C THR A 190 16.16 -5.27 -10.61
N ILE A 191 15.58 -4.07 -10.80
CA ILE A 191 14.22 -3.89 -11.30
C ILE A 191 14.29 -3.99 -12.83
N LEU A 192 13.90 -5.15 -13.36
CA LEU A 192 13.93 -5.46 -14.79
C LEU A 192 12.94 -4.58 -15.54
N SER A 193 11.73 -4.46 -15.00
CA SER A 193 10.66 -3.64 -15.54
C SER A 193 9.76 -3.16 -14.41
N SER A 194 9.03 -2.08 -14.67
CA SER A 194 7.95 -1.58 -13.85
C SER A 194 6.74 -1.30 -14.73
N TYR A 195 5.56 -1.69 -14.27
CA TYR A 195 4.30 -1.41 -14.93
C TYR A 195 3.21 -1.14 -13.88
N TYR A 196 2.07 -0.64 -14.34
CA TYR A 196 0.93 -0.35 -13.48
C TYR A 196 -0.36 -0.83 -14.12
N TYR A 197 -1.35 -1.09 -13.29
CA TYR A 197 -2.72 -1.41 -13.70
C TYR A 197 -3.70 -0.82 -12.69
N ASP A 198 -4.97 -0.68 -13.08
CA ASP A 198 -6.03 -0.19 -12.22
C ASP A 198 -7.03 -1.31 -11.96
N THR A 199 -7.24 -1.65 -10.69
CA THR A 199 -8.14 -2.74 -10.31
C THR A 199 -9.60 -2.45 -10.64
N GLU A 200 -10.03 -1.19 -10.61
CA GLU A 200 -11.41 -0.81 -10.94
C GLU A 200 -11.66 -0.83 -12.45
N MET A 201 -10.67 -0.46 -13.27
CA MET A 201 -10.79 -0.63 -14.73
C MET A 201 -10.88 -2.11 -15.12
N GLU A 202 -10.08 -2.98 -14.50
CA GLU A 202 -10.18 -4.42 -14.74
C GLU A 202 -11.54 -4.99 -14.36
N ILE A 203 -12.09 -4.59 -13.20
CA ILE A 203 -13.43 -4.97 -12.77
C ILE A 203 -14.48 -4.44 -13.75
N CYS A 204 -14.39 -3.16 -14.16
CA CYS A 204 -15.30 -2.56 -15.13
C CYS A 204 -15.27 -3.29 -16.48
N GLU A 205 -14.09 -3.69 -16.96
CA GLU A 205 -13.97 -4.46 -18.21
C GLU A 205 -14.54 -5.88 -18.08
N GLN A 206 -14.31 -6.54 -16.95
CA GLN A 206 -14.89 -7.85 -16.63
C GLN A 206 -16.42 -7.78 -16.53
N ASP A 207 -16.95 -6.79 -15.81
CA ASP A 207 -18.39 -6.55 -15.66
C ASP A 207 -19.03 -6.19 -17.00
N ARG A 208 -18.40 -5.32 -17.80
CA ARG A 208 -18.85 -5.02 -19.16
C ARG A 208 -18.88 -6.27 -20.04
N SER A 209 -17.87 -7.13 -19.94
CA SER A 209 -17.81 -8.42 -20.67
C SER A 209 -18.93 -9.37 -20.23
N LEU A 210 -19.15 -9.50 -18.92
CA LEU A 210 -20.22 -10.31 -18.34
C LEU A 210 -21.61 -9.80 -18.77
N LEU A 211 -21.85 -8.49 -18.68
CA LEU A 211 -23.10 -7.85 -19.07
C LEU A 211 -23.38 -8.04 -20.56
N LYS A 212 -22.37 -7.90 -21.43
CA LYS A 212 -22.51 -8.20 -22.87
C LYS A 212 -22.93 -9.65 -23.13
N ARG A 213 -22.32 -10.62 -22.43
CA ARG A 213 -22.70 -12.04 -22.54
C ARG A 213 -24.13 -12.29 -22.08
N ARG A 214 -24.54 -11.68 -20.95
CA ARG A 214 -25.92 -11.78 -20.44
C ARG A 214 -26.93 -11.17 -21.40
N LEU A 215 -26.65 -9.99 -21.94
CA LEU A 215 -27.50 -9.34 -22.94
C LEU A 215 -27.67 -10.20 -24.21
N ALA A 216 -26.58 -10.78 -24.71
CA ALA A 216 -26.63 -11.68 -25.86
C ALA A 216 -27.46 -12.94 -25.58
N ALA A 217 -27.27 -13.57 -24.42
CA ALA A 217 -28.06 -14.74 -24.01
C ALA A 217 -29.56 -14.41 -23.88
N SER A 218 -29.89 -13.27 -23.28
CA SER A 218 -31.27 -12.78 -23.19
C SER A 218 -31.87 -12.48 -24.57
N ALA A 219 -31.11 -11.88 -25.48
CA ALA A 219 -31.56 -11.63 -26.84
C ALA A 219 -31.86 -12.93 -27.60
N ILE A 220 -31.00 -13.95 -27.46
CA ILE A 220 -31.23 -15.28 -28.05
C ILE A 220 -32.51 -15.91 -27.48
N GLU A 221 -32.74 -15.83 -26.17
CA GLU A 221 -33.95 -16.39 -25.56
C GLU A 221 -35.21 -15.64 -26.00
N ILE A 222 -35.16 -14.30 -26.11
CA ILE A 222 -36.27 -13.49 -26.65
C ILE A 222 -36.62 -13.94 -28.08
N GLU A 223 -35.63 -14.11 -28.95
CA GLU A 223 -35.86 -14.59 -30.32
C GLU A 223 -36.40 -16.02 -30.35
N ARG A 224 -35.91 -16.90 -29.46
CA ARG A 224 -36.46 -18.26 -29.31
C ARG A 224 -37.94 -18.25 -28.92
N GLN A 225 -38.35 -17.35 -28.02
CA GLN A 225 -39.75 -17.22 -27.63
C GLN A 225 -40.59 -16.62 -28.76
N ARG A 226 -40.08 -15.62 -29.48
CA ARG A 226 -40.72 -15.09 -30.68
C ARG A 226 -41.03 -16.18 -31.71
N MET A 227 -40.07 -17.06 -32.00
CA MET A 227 -40.24 -18.18 -32.94
C MET A 227 -41.29 -19.21 -32.49
N LYS A 228 -41.61 -19.30 -31.20
CA LYS A 228 -42.70 -20.17 -30.71
C LYS A 228 -44.07 -19.52 -30.82
N CYS A 229 -44.13 -18.19 -30.75
CA CYS A 229 -45.37 -17.43 -30.80
C CYS A 229 -45.86 -17.14 -32.24
N PHE A 230 -45.01 -17.36 -33.24
CA PHE A 230 -45.36 -17.25 -34.66
C PHE A 230 -45.15 -18.62 -35.34
N PRO A 231 -46.20 -19.44 -35.51
CA PRO A 231 -46.14 -20.68 -36.26
C PRO A 231 -45.94 -20.46 -37.76
#